data_AF-A0A925Q8B3-F1
#
_entry.id   AF-A0A925Q8B3-F1
#
_cell.length_a   1.000
_cell.length_b   1.000
_cell.length_c   1.000
_cell.angle_alpha   90.00
_cell.angle_beta   90.00
_cell.angle_gamma   90.00
#
_symmetry.space_group_name_H-M   'P 1'
#
loop_
_entity.id
_entity.type
_entity.pdbx_description
1 polymer ?
#
loop_
_entity_poly.entity_id
_entity_poly.type
_entity_poly.pdbx_seq_one_letter_code
_entity_poly.pdbx_strand_id
1 'polypeptide(L)'
;MRRLFLIIGLLAVIALPAVAQNAPKTSGQTGNVEQSILQLTRDWLAAEESHDRATLQRIIADDFQGTGPRGQTVFKADVIPEEGSQSGGLAISTSNLKARVFGDTAVVTAHGVQKAEEKRELRFTVVFAKRDSRWQMVAGHLSAVPKE
;
A
#
# COMPACT_ATOMS: atom_id res chain seq x y z
N MET A 1 59.90 -14.40 -46.44
CA MET A 1 59.85 -14.25 -44.97
C MET A 1 59.62 -12.79 -44.60
N ARG A 2 58.40 -12.42 -44.17
CA ARG A 2 58.06 -11.47 -43.08
C ARG A 2 56.55 -11.15 -43.09
N ARG A 3 55.84 -11.98 -42.32
CA ARG A 3 54.62 -11.77 -41.50
C ARG A 3 53.32 -11.26 -42.17
N LEU A 4 52.42 -12.23 -42.39
CA LEU A 4 50.95 -12.15 -42.27
C LEU A 4 50.52 -11.43 -40.96
N PHE A 5 49.38 -10.71 -40.98
CA PHE A 5 48.13 -11.10 -40.31
C PHE A 5 46.97 -10.16 -40.71
N LEU A 6 45.89 -10.78 -41.20
CA LEU A 6 44.53 -10.25 -41.36
C LEU A 6 43.94 -9.87 -40.00
N ILE A 7 43.00 -8.91 -39.97
CA ILE A 7 41.69 -9.05 -39.30
C ILE A 7 40.76 -7.94 -39.85
N ILE A 8 39.85 -8.37 -40.72
CA ILE A 8 38.53 -7.79 -40.94
C ILE A 8 37.60 -8.52 -39.96
N GLY A 9 36.86 -7.80 -39.11
CA GLY A 9 35.84 -8.36 -38.22
C GLY A 9 35.05 -7.21 -37.57
N LEU A 10 33.96 -6.75 -38.19
CA LEU A 10 32.58 -7.21 -37.98
C LEU A 10 31.95 -6.66 -36.67
N LEU A 11 31.11 -5.63 -36.87
CA LEU A 11 29.91 -5.24 -36.12
C LEU A 11 29.62 -5.92 -34.77
N ALA A 12 29.51 -5.10 -33.72
CA ALA A 12 28.54 -5.32 -32.64
C ALA A 12 28.00 -3.95 -32.16
N VAL A 13 27.01 -3.43 -32.88
CA VAL A 13 26.10 -2.41 -32.32
C VAL A 13 25.29 -3.12 -31.26
N ILE A 14 25.59 -2.87 -29.98
CA ILE A 14 24.79 -3.35 -28.86
C ILE A 14 23.49 -2.54 -28.89
N ALA A 15 22.48 -3.07 -29.58
CA ALA A 15 21.11 -2.62 -29.44
C ALA A 15 20.66 -2.93 -28.01
N LEU A 16 20.51 -1.90 -27.17
CA LEU A 16 19.82 -2.00 -25.89
C LEU A 16 18.33 -2.23 -26.16
N PRO A 17 17.74 -3.41 -25.86
CA PRO A 17 16.30 -3.54 -25.85
C PRO A 17 15.82 -3.06 -24.48
N ALA A 18 15.84 -1.76 -24.23
CA ALA A 18 15.34 -1.16 -22.99
C ALA A 18 13.84 -0.82 -23.06
N VAL A 19 13.07 -1.53 -23.89
CA VAL A 19 11.62 -1.32 -24.03
C VAL A 19 10.92 -2.67 -24.01
N ALA A 20 10.92 -3.35 -22.87
CA ALA A 20 10.15 -4.59 -22.69
C ALA A 20 9.87 -4.90 -21.21
N GLN A 21 9.21 -4.01 -20.47
CA GLN A 21 8.68 -4.38 -19.13
C GLN A 21 7.25 -3.91 -18.82
N ASN A 22 6.52 -3.27 -19.74
CA ASN A 22 5.10 -2.95 -19.52
C ASN A 22 4.17 -3.98 -20.17
N ALA A 23 4.46 -5.28 -20.00
CA ALA A 23 3.46 -6.29 -20.32
C ALA A 23 2.33 -6.21 -19.27
N PRO A 24 1.06 -6.08 -19.67
CA PRO A 24 -0.06 -6.06 -18.73
C PRO A 24 -0.07 -7.38 -17.94
N LYS A 25 0.03 -7.29 -16.61
CA LYS A 25 -0.08 -8.45 -15.71
C LYS A 25 -1.43 -9.13 -15.97
N THR A 26 -1.41 -10.42 -16.33
CA THR A 26 -2.60 -11.21 -16.66
C THR A 26 -3.61 -11.18 -15.52
N SER A 27 -4.91 -11.17 -15.83
CA SER A 27 -6.03 -11.06 -14.86
C SER A 27 -5.91 -11.96 -13.63
N GLY A 28 -5.40 -13.19 -13.79
CA GLY A 28 -5.18 -14.12 -12.67
C GLY A 28 -4.07 -13.71 -11.68
N GLN A 29 -3.01 -13.05 -12.14
CA GLN A 29 -1.96 -12.52 -11.25
C GLN A 29 -2.46 -11.30 -10.48
N THR A 30 -3.22 -10.42 -11.14
CA THR A 30 -3.80 -9.23 -10.51
C THR A 30 -4.79 -9.61 -9.42
N GLY A 31 -5.65 -10.61 -9.64
CA GLY A 31 -6.59 -11.08 -8.61
C GLY A 31 -5.91 -11.62 -7.34
N ASN A 32 -4.77 -12.31 -7.47
CA ASN A 32 -3.99 -12.77 -6.32
C ASN A 32 -3.34 -11.59 -5.55
N VAL A 33 -2.84 -10.59 -6.28
CA VAL A 33 -2.32 -9.36 -5.65
C VAL A 33 -3.42 -8.59 -4.95
N GLU A 34 -4.61 -8.44 -5.56
CA GLU A 34 -5.76 -7.79 -4.92
C GLU A 34 -6.16 -8.48 -3.61
N GLN A 35 -6.22 -9.83 -3.60
CA GLN A 35 -6.48 -10.59 -2.37
C GLN A 35 -5.40 -10.36 -1.31
N SER A 36 -4.14 -10.30 -1.71
CA SER A 36 -3.01 -10.01 -0.82
C SER A 36 -3.11 -8.60 -0.22
N ILE A 37 -3.51 -7.60 -1.01
CA ILE A 37 -3.73 -6.22 -0.55
C ILE A 37 -4.93 -6.14 0.41
N LEU A 38 -6.02 -6.86 0.11
CA LEU A 38 -7.18 -6.94 1.01
C LEU A 38 -6.79 -7.61 2.33
N GLN A 39 -5.94 -8.64 2.31
CA GLN A 39 -5.42 -9.25 3.53
C GLN A 39 -4.54 -8.27 4.32
N LEU A 40 -3.61 -7.58 3.65
CA LEU A 40 -2.77 -6.56 4.27
C LEU A 40 -3.60 -5.44 4.93
N THR A 41 -4.72 -5.08 4.32
CA THR A 41 -5.66 -4.09 4.89
C THR A 41 -6.36 -4.63 6.15
N ARG A 42 -6.76 -5.91 6.15
CA ARG A 42 -7.32 -6.55 7.35
C ARG A 42 -6.29 -6.65 8.47
N ASP A 43 -5.05 -6.99 8.14
CA ASP A 43 -3.94 -7.06 9.09
C ASP A 43 -3.67 -5.70 9.72
N TRP A 44 -3.72 -4.62 8.93
CA TRP A 44 -3.62 -3.25 9.45
C TRP A 44 -4.76 -2.93 10.43
N LEU A 45 -6.01 -3.17 10.05
CA LEU A 45 -7.16 -2.90 10.93
C LEU A 45 -7.12 -3.71 12.22
N ALA A 46 -6.69 -4.98 12.15
CA ALA A 46 -6.51 -5.82 13.32
C ALA A 46 -5.38 -5.30 14.22
N ALA A 47 -4.27 -4.84 13.63
CA ALA A 47 -3.14 -4.28 14.37
C ALA A 47 -3.45 -2.93 15.04
N GLU A 48 -4.27 -2.10 14.39
CA GLU A 48 -4.86 -0.90 14.99
C GLU A 48 -5.72 -1.26 16.21
N GLU A 49 -6.60 -2.27 16.08
CA GLU A 49 -7.48 -2.70 17.16
C GLU A 49 -6.73 -3.36 18.33
N SER A 50 -5.66 -4.12 18.05
CA SER A 50 -4.88 -4.83 19.08
C SER A 50 -3.65 -4.07 19.58
N HIS A 51 -3.42 -2.86 19.07
CA HIS A 51 -2.20 -2.07 19.33
C HIS A 51 -0.89 -2.79 18.97
N ASP A 52 -0.90 -3.63 17.92
CA ASP A 52 0.29 -4.33 17.42
C ASP A 52 1.23 -3.39 16.67
N ARG A 53 2.10 -2.72 17.44
CA ARG A 53 3.11 -1.78 16.94
C ARG A 53 4.02 -2.41 15.89
N ALA A 54 4.42 -3.67 16.04
CA ALA A 54 5.35 -4.32 15.12
C ALA A 54 4.71 -4.50 13.72
N THR A 55 3.45 -4.92 13.70
CA THR A 55 2.69 -5.02 12.45
C THR A 55 2.46 -3.63 11.83
N LEU A 56 2.07 -2.62 12.62
CA LEU A 56 1.88 -1.26 12.11
C LEU A 56 3.18 -0.67 11.53
N GLN A 57 4.32 -0.86 12.21
CA GLN A 57 5.63 -0.42 11.73
C GLN A 57 6.01 -1.05 10.39
N ARG A 58 5.63 -2.32 10.18
CA ARG A 58 5.89 -3.05 8.93
C ARG A 58 4.96 -2.61 7.80
N ILE A 59 3.68 -2.43 8.08
CA ILE A 59 2.67 -2.13 7.06
C ILE A 59 2.73 -0.66 6.63
N ILE A 60 2.94 0.27 7.56
CA ILE A 60 2.87 1.71 7.29
C ILE A 60 4.26 2.21 6.89
N ALA A 61 4.36 2.89 5.75
CA ALA A 61 5.61 3.44 5.26
C ALA A 61 6.11 4.60 6.13
N ASP A 62 7.42 4.79 6.25
CA ASP A 62 8.01 5.85 7.08
C ASP A 62 7.62 7.27 6.63
N ASP A 63 7.39 7.44 5.33
CA ASP A 63 6.91 8.66 4.69
C ASP A 63 5.38 8.69 4.52
N PHE A 64 4.64 7.84 5.25
CA PHE A 64 3.19 7.86 5.21
C PHE A 64 2.64 9.23 5.58
N GLN A 65 1.71 9.71 4.75
CA GLN A 65 0.93 10.90 5.04
C GLN A 65 -0.54 10.64 4.70
N GLY A 66 -1.40 10.90 5.68
CA GLY A 66 -2.83 10.72 5.58
C GLY A 66 -3.64 11.94 5.95
N THR A 67 -4.96 11.81 5.83
CA THR A 67 -5.96 12.79 6.23
C THR A 67 -6.99 12.09 7.10
N GLY A 68 -7.17 12.60 8.31
CA GLY A 68 -8.16 12.09 9.25
C GLY A 68 -9.57 12.64 9.00
N PRO A 69 -10.59 12.13 9.72
CA PRO A 69 -12.01 12.45 9.48
C PRO A 69 -12.40 13.94 9.62
N ARG A 70 -11.56 14.77 10.24
CA ARG A 70 -11.78 16.22 10.41
C ARG A 70 -10.87 17.06 9.49
N GLY A 71 -10.25 16.43 8.50
CA GLY A 71 -9.33 17.10 7.56
C GLY A 71 -7.92 17.33 8.11
N GLN A 72 -7.62 16.87 9.33
CA GLN A 72 -6.28 16.99 9.89
C GLN A 72 -5.29 16.07 9.15
N THR A 73 -4.05 16.53 8.96
CA THR A 73 -2.97 15.68 8.47
C THR A 73 -2.59 14.65 9.53
N VAL A 74 -2.27 13.43 9.09
CA VAL A 74 -1.90 12.29 9.94
C VAL A 74 -0.58 11.72 9.40
N PHE A 75 0.40 11.51 10.25
CA PHE A 75 1.68 10.88 9.93
C PHE A 75 1.81 9.50 10.57
N LYS A 76 2.87 8.74 10.22
CA LYS A 76 3.13 7.41 10.80
C LYS A 76 3.18 7.44 12.33
N ALA A 77 3.73 8.49 12.92
CA ALA A 77 3.82 8.63 14.37
C ALA A 77 2.45 8.79 15.05
N ASP A 78 1.44 9.30 14.34
CA ASP A 78 0.09 9.51 14.88
C ASP A 78 -0.77 8.23 14.84
N VAL A 79 -0.39 7.27 13.99
CA VAL A 79 -1.13 6.00 13.80
C VAL A 79 -0.49 4.83 14.54
N ILE A 80 0.79 4.93 14.90
CA ILE A 80 1.44 3.90 15.73
C ILE A 80 1.22 4.28 17.20
N PRO A 81 0.43 3.51 17.97
CA PRO A 81 0.10 3.84 19.35
C PRO A 81 1.36 3.87 20.21
N GLU A 82 1.54 4.88 21.07
CA GLU A 82 2.71 4.99 21.96
C GLU A 82 2.90 3.74 22.83
N GLU A 83 4.15 3.48 23.21
CA GLU A 83 4.47 2.33 24.07
C GLU A 83 3.77 2.47 25.43
N GLY A 84 3.00 1.44 25.81
CA GLY A 84 2.21 1.46 27.05
C GLY A 84 0.88 2.23 26.95
N SER A 85 0.55 2.86 25.80
CA SER A 85 -0.76 3.49 25.60
C SER A 85 -1.84 2.44 25.35
N GLN A 86 -2.97 2.56 26.05
CA GLN A 86 -4.22 1.86 25.72
C GLN A 86 -5.19 2.73 24.90
N SER A 87 -4.79 3.94 24.53
CA SER A 87 -5.55 4.83 23.68
C SER A 87 -4.89 4.91 22.30
N GLY A 88 -5.68 4.83 21.23
CA GLY A 88 -5.20 5.19 19.90
C GLY A 88 -5.30 4.12 18.81
N GLY A 89 -6.18 3.13 18.94
CA GLY A 89 -6.48 2.17 17.88
C GLY A 89 -7.74 2.53 17.12
N LEU A 90 -7.72 2.46 15.78
CA LEU A 90 -8.92 2.59 14.96
C LEU A 90 -9.75 1.30 14.97
N ALA A 91 -10.57 1.12 16.00
CA ALA A 91 -11.51 0.00 16.06
C ALA A 91 -12.70 0.23 15.10
N ILE A 92 -12.63 -0.37 13.90
CA ILE A 92 -13.67 -0.26 12.87
C ILE A 92 -14.19 -1.63 12.48
N SER A 93 -15.51 -1.78 12.40
CA SER A 93 -16.15 -2.85 11.64
C SER A 93 -16.23 -2.42 10.18
N THR A 94 -15.58 -3.15 9.27
CA THR A 94 -15.52 -2.79 7.85
C THR A 94 -16.48 -3.61 7.00
N SER A 95 -17.14 -2.94 6.06
CA SER A 95 -17.89 -3.56 4.96
C SER A 95 -17.38 -3.02 3.62
N ASN A 96 -17.70 -3.71 2.53
CA ASN A 96 -17.41 -3.25 1.17
C ASN A 96 -15.92 -2.97 0.89
N LEU A 97 -15.01 -3.75 1.50
CA LEU A 97 -13.58 -3.67 1.22
C LEU A 97 -13.31 -4.05 -0.25
N LYS A 98 -12.79 -3.11 -1.04
CA LYS A 98 -12.47 -3.32 -2.45
C LYS A 98 -11.06 -2.85 -2.75
N ALA A 99 -10.25 -3.71 -3.36
CA ALA A 99 -8.90 -3.38 -3.82
C ALA A 99 -8.89 -3.26 -5.35
N ARG A 100 -8.04 -2.37 -5.86
CA ARG A 100 -7.69 -2.27 -7.27
C ARG A 100 -6.19 -2.09 -7.38
N VAL A 101 -5.54 -2.83 -8.28
CA VAL A 101 -4.08 -2.82 -8.44
C VAL A 101 -3.68 -2.16 -9.75
N PHE A 102 -2.70 -1.27 -9.67
CA PHE A 102 -2.13 -0.49 -10.77
C PHE A 102 -0.60 -0.67 -10.76
N GLY A 103 -0.11 -1.73 -11.41
CA GLY A 103 1.33 -2.03 -11.43
C GLY A 103 1.87 -2.34 -10.03
N ASP A 104 2.59 -1.38 -9.46
CA ASP A 104 3.21 -1.43 -8.12
C ASP A 104 2.52 -0.46 -7.13
N THR A 105 1.32 -0.01 -7.46
CA THR A 105 0.42 0.73 -6.57
C THR A 105 -0.89 -0.02 -6.42
N ALA A 106 -1.51 0.05 -5.25
CA ALA A 106 -2.85 -0.48 -5.02
C ALA A 106 -3.69 0.53 -4.24
N VAL A 107 -4.97 0.60 -4.57
CA VAL A 107 -5.94 1.48 -3.89
C VAL A 107 -7.01 0.60 -3.27
N VAL A 108 -7.26 0.79 -1.98
CA VAL A 108 -8.34 0.14 -1.26
C VAL A 108 -9.35 1.18 -0.82
N THR A 109 -10.62 0.90 -1.08
CA THR A 109 -11.75 1.69 -0.58
C THR A 109 -12.61 0.83 0.32
N ALA A 110 -13.19 1.44 1.36
CA ALA A 110 -14.04 0.75 2.29
C ALA A 110 -15.07 1.67 2.94
N HIS A 111 -16.10 1.04 3.51
CA HIS A 111 -16.99 1.66 4.48
C HIS A 111 -16.72 1.02 5.85
N GLY A 112 -16.69 1.86 6.88
CA GLY A 112 -16.39 1.45 8.24
C GLY A 112 -17.37 2.06 9.23
N VAL A 113 -17.66 1.33 10.30
CA VAL A 113 -18.36 1.86 11.47
C VAL A 113 -17.41 1.78 12.66
N GLN A 114 -17.12 2.92 13.29
CA GLN A 114 -16.34 2.95 14.52
C GLN A 114 -17.06 2.15 15.61
N LYS A 115 -16.30 1.33 16.36
CA LYS A 115 -16.83 0.52 17.47
C LYS A 115 -17.06 1.34 18.76
N ALA A 116 -16.75 2.64 18.76
CA ALA A 116 -17.04 3.56 19.87
C ALA A 116 -18.55 3.75 20.08
N GLU A 117 -18.95 4.26 21.25
CA GLU A 117 -20.37 4.42 21.64
C GLU A 117 -21.18 5.23 20.62
N GLU A 118 -20.59 6.25 20.00
CA GLU A 118 -21.25 7.12 19.03
C GLU A 118 -21.45 6.48 17.64
N LYS A 119 -20.85 5.30 17.41
CA LYS A 119 -20.92 4.50 16.16
C LYS A 119 -20.82 5.34 14.89
N ARG A 120 -19.76 6.13 14.77
CA ARG A 120 -19.54 7.00 13.61
C ARG A 120 -19.29 6.18 12.35
N GLU A 121 -20.02 6.50 11.29
CA GLU A 121 -19.79 5.97 9.96
C GLU A 121 -18.62 6.70 9.29
N LEU A 122 -17.78 5.91 8.63
CA LEU A 122 -16.56 6.36 7.97
C LEU A 122 -16.49 5.78 6.56
N ARG A 123 -15.99 6.59 5.63
CA ARG A 123 -15.43 6.08 4.37
C ARG A 123 -13.93 6.24 4.45
N PHE A 124 -13.20 5.27 3.94
CA PHE A 124 -11.76 5.42 3.82
C PHE A 124 -11.21 4.91 2.49
N THR A 125 -10.16 5.60 2.05
CA THR A 125 -9.31 5.24 0.92
C THR A 125 -7.89 5.10 1.43
N VAL A 126 -7.27 3.95 1.27
CA VAL A 126 -5.84 3.75 1.57
C VAL A 126 -5.10 3.36 0.31
N VAL A 127 -3.87 3.85 0.19
CA VAL A 127 -3.00 3.61 -0.96
C VAL A 127 -1.78 2.85 -0.48
N PHE A 128 -1.52 1.74 -1.15
CA PHE A 128 -0.31 0.94 -0.96
C PHE A 128 0.62 1.12 -2.15
N ALA A 129 1.92 1.20 -1.88
CA ALA A 129 2.97 1.12 -2.89
C ALA A 129 3.88 -0.08 -2.60
N LYS A 130 4.36 -0.75 -3.65
CA LYS A 130 5.32 -1.83 -3.53
C LYS A 130 6.74 -1.23 -3.54
N ARG A 131 7.48 -1.41 -2.45
CA ARG A 131 8.85 -0.92 -2.23
C ARG A 131 9.73 -2.07 -1.76
N ASP A 132 10.88 -2.28 -2.40
CA ASP A 132 11.78 -3.40 -2.08
C ASP A 132 11.06 -4.75 -1.98
N SER A 133 10.18 -5.01 -2.95
CA SER A 133 9.31 -6.19 -3.00
C SER A 133 8.25 -6.34 -1.89
N ARG A 134 8.07 -5.33 -1.05
CA ARG A 134 7.08 -5.30 0.04
C ARG A 134 6.02 -4.24 -0.20
N TRP A 135 4.76 -4.55 0.07
CA TRP A 135 3.69 -3.57 0.04
C TRP A 135 3.65 -2.78 1.34
N GLN A 136 3.61 -1.45 1.23
CA GLN A 136 3.50 -0.55 2.38
C GLN A 136 2.41 0.50 2.11
N MET A 137 1.66 0.85 3.14
CA MET A 137 0.68 1.93 3.10
C MET A 137 1.43 3.26 3.06
N VAL A 138 1.20 4.04 2.01
CA VAL A 138 1.86 5.33 1.78
C VAL A 138 0.92 6.52 1.95
N ALA A 139 -0.39 6.30 1.81
CA ALA A 139 -1.39 7.34 2.05
C ALA A 139 -2.70 6.75 2.56
N GLY A 140 -3.45 7.57 3.29
CA GLY A 140 -4.78 7.25 3.79
C GLY A 140 -5.66 8.49 3.83
N HIS A 141 -6.93 8.34 3.52
CA HIS A 141 -7.93 9.40 3.67
C HIS A 141 -9.15 8.80 4.32
N LEU A 142 -9.56 9.35 5.46
CA LEU A 142 -10.79 9.00 6.16
C LEU A 142 -11.73 10.19 6.09
N SER A 143 -13.00 9.94 5.79
CA SER A 143 -14.06 10.93 5.90
C SER A 143 -15.18 10.42 6.80
N ALA A 144 -15.63 11.29 7.70
CA ALA A 144 -16.88 11.04 8.43
C ALA A 144 -18.06 11.13 7.46
N VAL A 145 -18.95 10.15 7.53
CA VAL A 145 -20.25 10.23 6.85
C VAL A 145 -21.17 11.06 7.75
N PRO A 146 -21.70 12.21 7.29
CA PRO A 146 -22.65 12.99 8.06
C PRO A 146 -23.89 12.17 8.39
N LYS A 147 -24.46 12.38 9.58
CA LYS A 147 -25.82 11.94 9.88
C LYS A 147 -26.75 12.97 9.23
N GLU A 148 -27.65 12.51 8.36
CA GLU A 148 -28.72 13.35 7.79
C GLU A 148 -29.65 13.90 8.88
#